data_AF-A0A1F2R2M4-F1
#
_entry.id   AF-A0A1F2R2M4-F1
#
_cell.length_a   1.000
_cell.length_b   1.000
_cell.length_c   1.000
_cell.angle_alpha   90.00
_cell.angle_beta   90.00
_cell.angle_gamma   90.00
#
_symmetry.space_group_name_H-M   'P 1'
#
loop_
_entity.id
_entity.type
_entity.pdbx_description
1 polymer ?
#
loop_
_entity_poly.entity_id
_entity_poly.type
_entity_poly.pdbx_seq_one_letter_code
_entity_poly.pdbx_strand_id
1 'polypeptide(L)'
;MVGTVNVLQLLDWMKSRGSTAYPQREAQAETPEPHNRAMSGTYQLLYKYLENRYANTVVLTFGQIEGLLGFALPDQARLHQEWWTDTAIGVAVPNYSDSWILAGRTAVPNLLAQTVVFERAS
;
A
#
# COMPACT_ATOMS: atom_id res chain seq x y z
N MET A 1 -3.95 -25.19 -38.38
CA MET A 1 -4.38 -24.08 -37.52
C MET A 1 -3.13 -23.45 -36.94
N VAL A 2 -2.78 -22.27 -37.46
CA VAL A 2 -1.59 -21.50 -37.09
C VAL A 2 -2.05 -20.48 -36.06
N GLY A 3 -1.46 -20.51 -34.87
CA GLY A 3 -1.60 -19.46 -33.86
C GLY A 3 -0.27 -18.74 -33.75
N THR A 4 -0.03 -17.80 -34.66
CA THR A 4 1.11 -16.88 -34.59
C THR A 4 0.97 -16.02 -33.34
N VAL A 5 2.00 -15.95 -32.51
CA VAL A 5 2.20 -14.77 -31.66
C VAL A 5 3.58 -14.19 -31.89
N ASN A 6 3.53 -12.87 -32.03
CA ASN A 6 4.51 -11.95 -32.58
C ASN A 6 5.88 -11.95 -31.88
N VAL A 7 6.92 -12.02 -32.70
CA VAL A 7 8.28 -11.59 -32.41
C VAL A 7 8.26 -10.07 -32.26
N LEU A 8 8.41 -9.54 -31.04
CA LEU A 8 8.91 -8.18 -30.71
C LEU A 8 8.91 -7.98 -29.17
N GLN A 9 9.69 -8.81 -28.46
CA GLN A 9 9.95 -8.66 -27.01
C GLN A 9 11.42 -8.33 -26.70
N LEU A 10 12.20 -7.80 -27.65
CA LEU A 10 13.67 -7.94 -27.55
C LEU A 10 14.52 -6.67 -27.36
N LEU A 11 13.99 -5.44 -27.26
CA LEU A 11 14.87 -4.28 -27.04
C LEU A 11 14.21 -3.19 -26.20
N ASP A 12 14.42 -3.21 -24.88
CA ASP A 12 14.62 -1.97 -24.10
C ASP A 12 15.26 -2.21 -22.72
N TRP A 13 15.50 -3.47 -22.33
CA TRP A 13 16.13 -3.77 -21.05
C TRP A 13 17.65 -3.46 -21.00
N MET A 14 18.28 -3.19 -22.14
CA MET A 14 19.73 -3.01 -22.26
C MET A 14 20.17 -1.53 -22.21
N LYS A 15 19.80 -0.79 -21.17
CA LYS A 15 20.45 0.53 -20.95
C LYS A 15 20.65 0.98 -19.50
N SER A 16 20.02 0.36 -18.50
CA SER A 16 20.31 0.68 -17.10
C SER A 16 21.35 -0.28 -16.54
N ARG A 17 22.57 -0.22 -17.10
CA ARG A 17 23.76 -0.82 -16.49
C ARG A 17 24.12 -0.02 -15.24
N GLY A 18 24.39 -0.73 -14.14
CA GLY A 18 25.03 -0.15 -12.97
C GLY A 18 25.16 -1.17 -11.86
N SER A 19 26.29 -1.88 -11.87
CA SER A 19 26.71 -2.90 -10.90
C SER A 19 26.51 -2.52 -9.43
N THR A 20 26.06 -3.49 -8.63
CA THR A 20 26.76 -3.85 -7.39
C THR A 20 26.59 -5.34 -7.14
N ALA A 21 27.72 -6.04 -7.14
CA ALA A 21 27.82 -7.45 -6.83
C ALA A 21 27.61 -7.68 -5.33
N TYR A 22 26.69 -8.58 -4.99
CA TYR A 22 26.72 -9.36 -3.76
C TYR A 22 26.46 -10.82 -4.12
N PRO A 23 27.36 -11.76 -3.77
CA PRO A 23 27.15 -13.16 -4.04
C PRO A 23 26.12 -13.74 -3.08
N GLN A 24 25.19 -14.47 -3.67
CA GLN A 24 24.37 -15.55 -3.12
C GLN A 24 24.93 -16.16 -1.82
N ARG A 25 24.19 -16.03 -0.71
CA ARG A 25 24.21 -16.99 0.40
C ARG A 25 22.78 -17.47 0.65
N GLU A 26 22.46 -18.50 -0.12
CA GLU A 26 21.73 -19.70 0.26
C GLU A 26 20.69 -19.62 1.38
N ALA A 27 19.44 -19.84 0.95
CA ALA A 27 18.46 -20.76 1.54
C ALA A 27 17.90 -20.41 2.92
N GLN A 28 16.77 -19.69 2.91
CA GLN A 28 15.65 -20.00 3.82
C GLN A 28 14.30 -19.84 3.07
N ALA A 29 13.72 -20.98 2.71
CA ALA A 29 12.29 -21.26 2.48
C ALA A 29 11.41 -20.09 1.97
N GLU A 30 11.27 -20.00 0.65
CA GLU A 30 10.23 -19.22 0.02
C GLU A 30 8.91 -20.00 0.12
N THR A 31 8.21 -19.82 1.25
CA THR A 31 6.76 -19.98 1.30
C THR A 31 6.19 -19.06 0.19
N PRO A 32 5.23 -19.51 -0.63
CA PRO A 32 4.61 -18.63 -1.61
C PRO A 32 3.76 -17.61 -0.86
N GLU A 33 4.36 -16.49 -0.45
CA GLU A 33 3.68 -15.37 0.20
C GLU A 33 2.61 -14.85 -0.76
N PRO A 34 1.30 -14.99 -0.45
CA PRO A 34 0.23 -14.45 -1.29
C PRO A 34 0.06 -12.93 -1.12
N HIS A 35 1.03 -12.24 -0.50
CA HIS A 35 0.95 -10.83 -0.15
C HIS A 35 1.16 -9.87 -1.32
N ASN A 36 1.50 -10.40 -2.50
CA ASN A 36 1.67 -9.59 -3.71
C ASN A 36 0.41 -9.58 -4.60
N ARG A 37 -0.79 -9.59 -4.00
CA ARG A 37 -1.92 -8.91 -4.64
C ARG A 37 -1.61 -7.41 -4.55
N ALA A 38 -0.69 -6.98 -5.41
CA ALA A 38 -0.18 -5.63 -5.49
C ALA A 38 -1.35 -4.67 -5.31
N MET A 39 -1.32 -3.95 -4.18
CA MET A 39 -2.12 -2.76 -3.93
C MET A 39 -1.83 -1.77 -5.06
N SER A 40 -2.47 -2.00 -6.20
CA SER A 40 -2.45 -1.16 -7.38
C SER A 40 -3.55 -0.14 -7.16
N GLY A 41 -3.23 0.88 -6.38
CA GLY A 41 -4.23 1.83 -5.93
C GLY A 41 -3.61 3.12 -5.43
N THR A 42 -4.42 4.17 -5.49
CA THR A 42 -4.11 5.53 -5.05
C THR A 42 -3.60 5.60 -3.61
N TYR A 43 -3.80 4.55 -2.80
CA TYR A 43 -3.44 4.46 -1.38
C TYR A 43 -2.16 3.63 -1.10
N GLN A 44 -1.43 3.18 -2.13
CA GLN A 44 -0.22 2.37 -1.95
C GLN A 44 0.89 3.10 -1.18
N LEU A 45 1.01 4.43 -1.35
CA LEU A 45 2.04 5.22 -0.66
C LEU A 45 1.76 5.30 0.85
N LEU A 46 0.49 5.39 1.25
CA LEU A 46 0.10 5.32 2.65
C LEU A 46 0.43 3.95 3.26
N TYR A 47 0.14 2.86 2.54
CA TYR A 47 0.52 1.52 2.95
C TYR A 47 2.03 1.41 3.22
N LYS A 48 2.87 1.76 2.23
CA LYS A 48 4.34 1.70 2.37
C LYS A 48 4.84 2.54 3.54
N TYR A 49 4.24 3.71 3.73
CA TYR A 49 4.56 4.58 4.85
C TYR A 49 4.24 3.93 6.19
N LEU A 50 3.08 3.27 6.33
CA LEU A 50 2.65 2.63 7.59
C LEU A 50 3.39 1.32 7.88
N GLU A 51 3.67 0.53 6.84
CA GLU A 51 4.42 -0.73 6.90
C GLU A 51 5.86 -0.49 7.38
N ASN A 52 6.55 0.51 6.84
CA ASN A 52 7.95 0.78 7.15
C ASN A 52 8.18 1.52 8.49
N ARG A 53 7.14 1.62 9.34
CA ARG A 53 7.21 2.30 10.64
C ARG A 53 7.23 1.29 11.77
N TYR A 54 8.34 1.28 12.52
CA TYR A 54 8.50 0.46 13.73
C TYR A 54 7.68 0.95 14.93
N ALA A 55 7.13 2.17 14.87
CA ALA A 55 6.29 2.70 15.95
C ALA A 55 4.95 1.94 16.03
N ASN A 56 4.56 1.55 17.24
CA ASN A 56 3.26 0.93 17.52
C ASN A 56 2.09 1.88 17.16
N THR A 57 2.30 3.18 17.35
CA THR A 57 1.30 4.22 17.10
C THR A 57 1.88 5.25 16.14
N VAL A 58 1.13 5.58 15.10
CA VAL A 58 1.48 6.61 14.11
C VAL A 58 0.32 7.57 13.99
N VAL A 59 0.54 8.84 14.33
CA VAL A 59 -0.49 9.89 14.20
C VAL A 59 -0.20 10.69 12.94
N LEU A 60 -1.19 10.80 12.05
CA LEU A 60 -1.11 11.63 10.84
C LEU A 60 -2.28 12.60 10.78
N THR A 61 -2.04 13.82 10.31
CA THR A 61 -3.11 14.76 9.96
C THR A 61 -3.70 14.40 8.59
N PHE A 62 -4.93 14.84 8.31
CA PHE A 62 -5.53 14.70 6.98
C PHE A 62 -4.63 15.32 5.91
N GLY A 63 -4.08 16.51 6.15
CA GLY A 63 -3.15 17.15 5.21
C GLY A 63 -1.85 16.36 4.98
N GLN A 64 -1.32 15.68 6.00
CA GLN A 64 -0.16 14.80 5.83
C GLN A 64 -0.50 13.56 5.00
N ILE A 65 -1.68 12.98 5.23
CA ILE A 65 -2.17 11.85 4.43
C ILE A 65 -2.37 12.30 2.98
N GLU A 66 -3.00 13.44 2.73
CA GLU A 66 -3.18 14.03 1.40
C GLU A 66 -1.84 14.32 0.71
N GLY A 67 -0.85 14.83 1.46
CA GLY A 67 0.50 15.03 0.96
C GLY A 67 1.22 13.73 0.57
N LEU A 68 0.98 12.64 1.30
CA LEU A 68 1.49 11.30 0.95
C LEU A 68 0.78 10.70 -0.27
N LEU A 69 -0.52 10.96 -0.38
CA LEU A 69 -1.39 10.42 -1.43
C LEU A 69 -1.28 11.21 -2.74
N GLY A 70 -0.96 12.50 -2.68
CA GLY A 70 -0.92 13.42 -3.82
C GLY A 70 -2.30 13.91 -4.27
N PHE A 71 -3.35 13.65 -3.50
CA PHE A 71 -4.72 14.12 -3.74
C PHE A 71 -5.44 14.40 -2.42
N ALA A 72 -6.49 15.22 -2.48
CA ALA A 72 -7.31 15.55 -1.31
C ALA A 72 -8.18 14.37 -0.90
N LEU A 73 -8.29 14.11 0.40
CA LEU A 73 -9.18 13.10 0.93
C LEU A 73 -10.64 13.49 0.62
N PRO A 74 -11.50 12.51 0.29
CA PRO A 74 -12.90 12.79 0.03
C PRO A 74 -13.59 13.35 1.29
N ASP A 75 -14.64 14.15 1.11
CA ASP A 75 -15.40 14.72 2.24
C ASP A 75 -15.90 13.64 3.20
N GLN A 76 -16.19 12.44 2.70
CA GLN A 76 -16.59 11.30 3.52
C GLN A 76 -15.53 10.91 4.57
N ALA A 77 -14.25 10.97 4.22
CA ALA A 77 -13.16 10.73 5.17
C ALA A 77 -13.08 11.79 6.28
N ARG A 78 -13.60 12.99 6.01
CA ARG A 78 -13.59 14.13 6.94
C ARG A 78 -14.85 14.20 7.81
N LEU A 79 -15.97 13.68 7.30
CA LEU A 79 -17.28 13.76 7.92
C LEU A 79 -17.68 12.49 8.67
N HIS A 80 -17.21 11.32 8.23
CA HIS A 80 -17.66 10.02 8.72
C HIS A 80 -16.49 9.23 9.29
N GLN A 81 -16.58 8.88 10.58
CA GLN A 81 -15.57 8.02 11.22
C GLN A 81 -15.59 6.62 10.62
N GLU A 82 -16.77 6.16 10.17
CA GLU A 82 -17.00 4.89 9.53
C GLU A 82 -16.14 4.74 8.27
N TRP A 83 -15.82 5.83 7.58
CA TRP A 83 -14.91 5.79 6.44
C TRP A 83 -13.51 5.27 6.83
N TRP A 84 -13.06 5.45 8.07
CA TRP A 84 -11.77 4.93 8.54
C TRP A 84 -11.88 3.57 9.23
N THR A 85 -13.02 3.28 9.86
CA THR A 85 -13.18 2.08 10.69
C THR A 85 -13.88 0.93 9.96
N ASP A 86 -14.69 1.21 8.93
CA ASP A 86 -15.42 0.20 8.19
C ASP A 86 -14.47 -0.53 7.22
N THR A 87 -14.26 -1.81 7.51
CA THR A 87 -13.54 -2.71 6.63
C THR A 87 -14.57 -3.32 5.68
N ALA A 88 -15.00 -2.56 4.66
CA ALA A 88 -15.93 -3.05 3.65
C ALA A 88 -15.26 -4.17 2.80
N ILE A 89 -15.19 -5.38 3.33
CA ILE A 89 -14.70 -6.58 2.66
C ILE A 89 -15.82 -7.05 1.75
N GLY A 90 -15.78 -6.75 0.44
CA GLY A 90 -16.81 -7.31 -0.44
C GLY A 90 -16.89 -6.95 -1.91
N VAL A 91 -16.18 -5.95 -2.43
CA VAL A 91 -16.30 -5.60 -3.85
C VAL A 91 -14.94 -5.33 -4.47
N ALA A 92 -14.78 -5.74 -5.73
CA ALA A 92 -13.54 -5.80 -6.51
C ALA A 92 -12.85 -4.44 -6.80
N VAL A 93 -13.12 -3.41 -5.99
CA VAL A 93 -12.48 -2.09 -6.03
C VAL A 93 -11.35 -2.09 -4.99
N PRO A 94 -10.15 -1.57 -5.28
CA PRO A 94 -9.12 -1.38 -4.27
C PRO A 94 -9.69 -0.59 -3.10
N ASN A 95 -9.74 -1.20 -1.91
CA ASN A 95 -10.37 -0.57 -0.77
C ASN A 95 -9.34 0.38 -0.13
N TYR A 96 -9.72 1.62 0.14
CA TYR A 96 -8.82 2.60 0.78
C TYR A 96 -8.32 2.08 2.14
N SER A 97 -9.15 1.30 2.83
CA SER A 97 -8.85 0.72 4.14
C SER A 97 -7.84 -0.43 4.10
N ASP A 98 -7.64 -1.06 2.93
CA ASP A 98 -6.57 -2.05 2.74
C ASP A 98 -5.20 -1.44 3.11
N SER A 99 -5.03 -0.11 2.99
CA SER A 99 -3.73 0.53 3.16
C SER A 99 -3.18 0.47 4.59
N TRP A 100 -4.05 0.50 5.60
CA TRP A 100 -3.65 0.26 6.99
C TRP A 100 -3.92 -1.17 7.44
N ILE A 101 -4.99 -1.81 6.95
CA ILE A 101 -5.31 -3.21 7.30
C ILE A 101 -4.18 -4.15 6.89
N LEU A 102 -3.71 -4.07 5.64
CA LEU A 102 -2.60 -4.91 5.16
C LEU A 102 -1.28 -4.55 5.85
N ALA A 103 -1.13 -3.32 6.33
CA ALA A 103 0.03 -2.92 7.14
C ALA A 103 -0.05 -3.42 8.59
N GLY A 104 -1.07 -4.24 8.93
CA GLY A 104 -1.31 -4.75 10.27
C GLY A 104 -1.69 -3.65 11.24
N ARG A 105 -2.48 -2.67 10.80
CA ARG A 105 -2.89 -1.53 11.61
C ARG A 105 -4.40 -1.30 11.63
N THR A 106 -4.88 -0.74 12.75
CA THR A 106 -6.22 -0.18 12.91
C THR A 106 -6.17 1.34 12.74
N ALA A 107 -7.26 1.97 12.34
CA ALA A 107 -7.37 3.41 12.19
C ALA A 107 -8.38 3.97 13.20
N VAL A 108 -7.96 4.96 13.98
CA VAL A 108 -8.77 5.67 14.98
C VAL A 108 -8.81 7.15 14.61
N PRO A 109 -9.86 7.63 13.91
CA PRO A 109 -9.94 9.01 13.48
C PRO A 109 -10.36 9.96 14.60
N ASN A 110 -9.76 11.14 14.64
CA ASN A 110 -10.21 12.30 15.40
C ASN A 110 -10.60 13.40 14.40
N LEU A 111 -11.90 13.46 14.06
CA LEU A 111 -12.41 14.40 13.06
C LEU A 111 -12.30 15.86 13.51
N LEU A 112 -12.38 16.13 14.81
CA LEU A 112 -12.24 17.48 15.36
C LEU A 112 -10.81 18.02 15.20
N ALA A 113 -9.82 17.16 15.43
CA ALA A 113 -8.41 17.48 15.24
C ALA A 113 -7.92 17.26 13.80
N GLN A 114 -8.77 16.69 12.93
CA GLN A 114 -8.42 16.26 11.58
C GLN A 114 -7.17 15.35 11.55
N THR A 115 -7.13 14.41 12.48
CA THR A 115 -6.03 13.43 12.59
C THR A 115 -6.55 12.01 12.58
N VAL A 116 -5.68 11.07 12.23
CA VAL A 116 -5.91 9.64 12.34
C VAL A 116 -4.75 9.01 13.07
N VAL A 117 -5.07 8.21 14.08
CA VAL A 117 -4.11 7.38 14.79
C VAL A 117 -4.13 5.99 14.17
N PHE A 118 -2.99 5.54 13.70
CA PHE A 118 -2.80 4.18 13.19
C PHE A 118 -2.04 3.35 14.21
N GLU A 119 -2.73 2.38 14.81
CA GLU A 119 -2.17 1.50 15.84
C GLU A 119 -1.90 0.12 15.27
N ARG A 120 -0.83 -0.56 15.72
CA ARG A 120 -0.60 -1.95 15.32
C ARG A 120 -1.70 -2.86 15.87
N ALA A 121 -2.31 -3.65 14.99
CA ALA A 121 -3.14 -4.77 15.39
C ALA A 121 -2.22 -5.81 16.07
N SER A 122 -2.55 -6.16 17.32
CA SER A 122 -1.82 -7.17 18.11
C SER A 122 -2.37 -8.57 17.86
#